data_AF-A0A803K9G7-F1
#
_entry.id   AF-A0A803K9G7-F1
#
_cell.length_a   1.000
_cell.length_b   1.000
_cell.length_c   1.000
_cell.angle_alpha   90.00
_cell.angle_beta   90.00
_cell.angle_gamma   90.00
#
_symmetry.space_group_name_H-M   'P 1'
#
loop_
_entity.id
_entity.type
_entity.pdbx_description
1 polymer ?
#
loop_
_entity_poly.entity_id
_entity_poly.type
_entity_poly.pdbx_seq_one_letter_code
_entity_poly.pdbx_strand_id
1 'polypeptide(L)'
;MKVTLLLLLGLAGIWADPEDNPENRWVNNYDEPLYFECPNHQSISLIISNHDNKREDRVWDFSCKATFSEQKFCYWTGYVNDFDQEFTFTCASGAVLTGMDSYHDNKREDRRWQFLCCQGEVPVDHLCTWSGYVNQFDEYLRWDADPNYYLVGVSSYHDNSKEDRRWRYQSCMKS
;
A
#
# COMPACT_ATOMS: atom_id res chain seq x y z
N MET A 1 12.21 -7.69 -68.12
CA MET A 1 12.87 -7.83 -66.80
C MET A 1 11.87 -7.48 -65.72
N LYS A 2 11.98 -8.19 -64.59
CA LYS A 2 10.95 -8.47 -63.57
C LYS A 2 10.31 -7.23 -62.93
N VAL A 3 9.01 -7.36 -62.68
CA VAL A 3 8.23 -6.60 -61.70
C VAL A 3 8.82 -6.85 -60.31
N THR A 4 8.94 -5.82 -59.48
CA THR A 4 9.01 -6.01 -58.03
C THR A 4 8.13 -4.96 -57.37
N LEU A 5 6.95 -5.44 -56.98
CA LEU A 5 5.99 -4.82 -56.09
C LEU A 5 6.64 -4.80 -54.69
N LEU A 6 6.98 -3.62 -54.17
CA LEU A 6 7.37 -3.50 -52.76
C LEU A 6 6.11 -3.61 -51.90
N LEU A 7 5.95 -4.75 -51.23
CA LEU A 7 5.00 -4.90 -50.14
C LEU A 7 5.39 -3.93 -49.02
N LEU A 8 4.47 -3.02 -48.69
CA LEU A 8 4.46 -2.34 -47.39
C LEU A 8 4.09 -3.38 -46.33
N LEU A 9 5.10 -4.07 -45.80
CA LEU A 9 4.98 -4.71 -44.50
C LEU A 9 5.04 -3.58 -43.47
N GLY A 10 3.87 -3.09 -43.07
CA GLY A 10 3.73 -2.32 -41.86
C GLY A 10 4.19 -3.20 -40.69
N LEU A 11 5.45 -3.04 -40.28
CA LEU A 11 5.86 -3.43 -38.95
C LEU A 11 5.07 -2.51 -38.01
N ALA A 12 3.99 -3.05 -37.46
CA ALA A 12 3.46 -2.54 -36.21
C ALA A 12 4.61 -2.68 -35.21
N GLY A 13 5.39 -1.61 -35.06
CA GLY A 13 6.23 -1.42 -33.90
C GLY A 13 5.28 -1.49 -32.73
N ILE A 14 5.31 -2.61 -32.02
CA ILE A 14 4.83 -2.69 -30.66
C ILE A 14 5.67 -1.64 -29.94
N TRP A 15 5.07 -0.50 -29.66
CA TRP A 15 5.60 0.40 -28.65
C TRP A 15 5.48 -0.40 -27.35
N ALA A 16 6.54 -1.10 -27.00
CA ALA A 16 6.73 -1.54 -25.63
C ALA A 16 6.79 -0.24 -24.82
N ASP A 17 5.82 -0.05 -23.92
CA ASP A 17 5.87 1.00 -22.93
C ASP A 17 7.24 0.95 -22.24
N PRO A 18 7.90 2.11 -22.02
CA PRO A 18 9.20 2.14 -21.41
C PRO A 18 9.10 1.63 -19.97
N GLU A 19 9.72 0.47 -19.74
CA GLU A 19 10.35 0.04 -18.49
C GLU A 19 9.48 0.12 -17.23
N ASP A 20 8.75 -0.97 -16.95
CA ASP A 20 8.62 -1.43 -15.56
C ASP A 20 10.03 -1.85 -15.09
N ASN A 21 10.82 -0.88 -14.65
CA ASN A 21 12.07 -1.15 -13.95
C ASN A 21 11.70 -1.61 -12.53
N PRO A 22 11.81 -2.91 -12.20
CA PRO A 22 11.39 -3.44 -10.91
C PRO A 22 12.18 -2.88 -9.73
N GLU A 23 13.32 -2.22 -9.96
CA GLU A 23 14.08 -1.53 -8.90
C GLU A 23 13.51 -0.16 -8.52
N ASN A 24 12.61 0.43 -9.32
CA ASN A 24 11.97 1.72 -9.03
C ASN A 24 10.53 1.57 -8.50
N ARG A 25 10.15 0.35 -8.14
CA ARG A 25 8.79 0.03 -7.65
C ARG A 25 8.62 0.31 -6.16
N TRP A 26 9.65 0.02 -5.37
CA TRP A 26 9.55 0.08 -3.92
C TRP A 26 9.76 1.51 -3.41
N VAL A 27 8.87 1.97 -2.53
CA VAL A 27 8.95 3.29 -1.89
C VAL A 27 10.10 3.35 -0.88
N ASN A 28 10.46 2.22 -0.27
CA ASN A 28 11.59 2.09 0.64
C ASN A 28 12.53 0.95 0.21
N ASN A 29 13.75 1.00 0.71
CA ASN A 29 14.66 -0.14 0.74
C ASN A 29 14.45 -0.95 2.03
N TYR A 30 14.92 -2.19 2.03
CA TYR A 30 15.03 -2.98 3.27
C TYR A 30 15.95 -2.30 4.29
N ASP A 31 15.67 -2.50 5.57
CA ASP A 31 16.32 -1.91 6.75
C ASP A 31 16.26 -0.38 6.81
N GLU A 32 15.62 0.24 5.84
CA GLU A 32 15.45 1.69 5.73
C GLU A 32 14.01 2.11 6.10
N PRO A 33 13.83 3.37 6.55
CA PRO A 33 12.51 3.92 6.82
C PRO A 33 11.60 3.90 5.59
N LEU A 34 10.32 3.70 5.84
CA LEU A 34 9.22 3.94 4.91
C LEU A 34 8.57 5.27 5.25
N TYR A 35 8.37 6.11 4.24
CA TYR A 35 7.50 7.27 4.32
C TYR A 35 6.71 7.39 3.01
N PHE A 36 5.39 7.26 3.09
CA PHE A 36 4.51 7.36 1.94
C PHE A 36 3.29 8.23 2.24
N GLU A 37 2.98 9.15 1.32
CA GLU A 37 1.74 9.92 1.31
C GLU A 37 1.15 9.94 -0.10
N CYS A 38 -0.16 9.71 -0.19
CA CYS A 38 -0.90 9.95 -1.43
C CYS A 38 -0.93 11.44 -1.77
N PRO A 39 -0.98 11.80 -3.08
CA PRO A 39 -1.22 13.17 -3.48
C PRO A 39 -2.52 13.74 -2.89
N ASN A 40 -2.59 15.06 -2.79
CA ASN A 40 -3.80 15.75 -2.33
C ASN A 40 -5.06 15.23 -3.05
N HIS A 41 -6.11 15.05 -2.26
CA HIS A 41 -7.44 14.56 -2.63
C HIS A 41 -7.50 13.07 -3.00
N GLN A 42 -6.44 12.31 -2.68
CA GLN A 42 -6.39 10.88 -2.92
C GLN A 42 -6.21 10.08 -1.63
N SER A 43 -6.57 8.79 -1.68
CA SER A 43 -6.35 7.82 -0.62
C SER A 43 -5.69 6.56 -1.17
N ILE A 44 -5.13 5.75 -0.29
CA ILE A 44 -4.50 4.47 -0.67
C ILE A 44 -5.56 3.55 -1.29
N SER A 45 -5.20 2.93 -2.42
CA SER A 45 -6.04 1.97 -3.15
C SER A 45 -5.36 0.63 -3.42
N LEU A 46 -4.03 0.57 -3.31
CA LEU A 46 -3.24 -0.63 -3.46
C LEU A 46 -2.12 -0.61 -2.44
N ILE A 47 -1.91 -1.73 -1.76
CA ILE A 47 -0.75 -1.96 -0.91
C ILE A 47 -0.10 -3.24 -1.37
N ILE A 48 1.19 -3.16 -1.65
CA ILE A 48 2.03 -4.29 -2.01
C ILE A 48 3.24 -4.30 -1.10
N SER A 49 3.65 -5.47 -0.67
CA SER A 49 4.89 -5.63 0.08
C SER A 49 5.56 -6.95 -0.21
N ASN A 50 6.90 -6.94 -0.22
CA ASN A 50 7.72 -8.13 -0.34
C ASN A 50 8.65 -8.24 0.88
N HIS A 51 8.80 -9.47 1.38
CA HIS A 51 9.67 -9.81 2.51
C HIS A 51 11.01 -10.38 2.02
N ASP A 52 12.09 -10.17 2.78
CA ASP A 52 13.40 -10.77 2.54
C ASP A 52 13.95 -11.44 3.82
N ASN A 53 14.03 -12.77 3.84
CA ASN A 53 14.44 -13.54 5.03
C ASN A 53 15.91 -13.38 5.44
N LYS A 54 16.73 -12.60 4.73
CA LYS A 54 18.10 -12.31 5.18
C LYS A 54 18.16 -11.06 6.04
N ARG A 55 17.26 -10.12 5.75
CA ARG A 55 17.11 -8.86 6.44
C ARG A 55 15.94 -8.89 7.43
N GLU A 56 15.05 -9.87 7.30
CA GLU A 56 13.83 -10.01 8.09
C GLU A 56 13.05 -8.70 8.10
N ASP A 57 12.83 -8.20 6.88
CA ASP A 57 12.25 -6.90 6.64
C ASP A 57 11.43 -6.87 5.35
N ARG A 58 10.59 -5.85 5.24
CA ARG A 58 9.66 -5.62 4.13
C ARG A 58 9.92 -4.31 3.40
N VAL A 59 9.90 -4.39 2.07
CA VAL A 59 9.72 -3.25 1.18
C VAL A 59 8.25 -3.06 0.83
N TRP A 60 7.85 -1.82 0.53
CA TRP A 60 6.46 -1.41 0.36
C TRP A 60 6.26 -0.59 -0.91
N ASP A 61 5.11 -0.80 -1.56
CA ASP A 61 4.68 -0.10 -2.76
C ASP A 61 3.18 0.16 -2.68
N PHE A 62 2.74 1.29 -3.21
CA PHE A 62 1.40 1.81 -3.04
C PHE A 62 0.85 2.40 -4.34
N SER A 63 -0.47 2.37 -4.48
CA SER A 63 -1.17 3.23 -5.44
C SER A 63 -2.27 4.01 -4.75
N CYS A 64 -2.61 5.14 -5.34
CA CYS A 64 -3.61 6.07 -4.83
C CYS A 64 -4.79 6.18 -5.79
N LYS A 65 -5.96 6.53 -5.25
CA LYS A 65 -7.15 6.88 -6.02
C LYS A 65 -7.79 8.16 -5.52
N ALA A 66 -8.37 8.92 -6.45
CA ALA A 66 -9.20 10.09 -6.13
C ALA A 66 -10.32 9.70 -5.15
N THR A 67 -10.44 10.48 -4.08
CA THR A 67 -11.28 10.12 -2.92
C THR A 67 -12.09 11.29 -2.38
N PHE A 68 -11.51 12.49 -2.35
CA PHE A 68 -12.13 13.67 -1.75
C PHE A 68 -12.59 14.65 -2.82
N SER A 69 -13.83 15.14 -2.72
CA SER A 69 -14.24 16.37 -3.43
C SER A 69 -13.56 17.59 -2.80
N GLU A 70 -13.54 17.62 -1.46
CA GLU A 70 -12.78 18.57 -0.66
C GLU A 70 -12.07 17.85 0.50
N GLN A 71 -10.74 17.93 0.54
CA GLN A 71 -9.93 17.44 1.65
C GLN A 71 -9.76 18.58 2.68
N LYS A 72 -10.16 18.33 3.93
CA LYS A 72 -10.22 19.36 4.97
C LYS A 72 -8.93 19.41 5.78
N PHE A 73 -8.59 18.30 6.43
CA PHE A 73 -7.38 18.21 7.24
C PHE A 73 -6.85 16.79 7.31
N CYS A 74 -5.55 16.67 7.57
CA CYS A 74 -4.88 15.39 7.74
C CYS A 74 -4.04 15.42 9.01
N TYR A 75 -3.84 14.25 9.60
CA TYR A 75 -2.97 14.09 10.75
C TYR A 75 -2.27 12.74 10.70
N TRP A 76 -0.97 12.77 10.96
CA TRP A 76 -0.22 11.56 11.29
C TRP A 76 -0.61 11.12 12.70
N THR A 77 -0.81 9.82 12.88
CA THR A 77 -0.88 9.23 14.20
C THR A 77 0.50 9.31 14.89
N GLY A 78 0.55 9.07 16.20
CA GLY A 78 1.78 8.55 16.81
C GLY A 78 2.06 7.11 16.36
N TYR A 79 3.16 6.50 16.81
CA TYR A 79 3.38 5.07 16.60
C TYR A 79 2.27 4.28 17.28
N VAL A 80 1.53 3.46 16.51
CA VAL A 80 0.34 2.77 17.00
C VAL A 80 0.63 1.41 17.65
N ASN A 81 1.86 0.94 17.54
CA ASN A 81 2.36 -0.29 18.15
C ASN A 81 3.70 0.00 18.82
N ASP A 82 4.12 -0.89 19.72
CA ASP A 82 5.54 -1.13 20.04
C ASP A 82 6.06 -2.31 19.19
N PHE A 83 7.38 -2.52 19.18
CA PHE A 83 7.99 -3.67 18.50
C PHE A 83 7.48 -4.99 19.09
N ASP A 84 7.39 -6.01 18.24
CA ASP A 84 6.89 -7.37 18.51
C ASP A 84 5.43 -7.40 19.00
N GLN A 85 4.78 -6.24 19.09
CA GLN A 85 3.38 -6.11 19.49
C GLN A 85 2.48 -6.01 18.28
N GLU A 86 1.30 -6.60 18.42
CA GLU A 86 0.21 -6.42 17.47
C GLU A 86 -0.42 -5.03 17.60
N PHE A 87 -1.14 -4.63 16.57
CA PHE A 87 -2.02 -3.47 16.62
C PHE A 87 -3.28 -3.68 15.78
N THR A 88 -4.30 -2.92 16.15
CA THR A 88 -5.48 -2.68 15.33
C THR A 88 -5.78 -1.19 15.39
N PHE A 89 -5.79 -0.53 14.24
CA PHE A 89 -6.00 0.90 14.11
C PHE A 89 -7.05 1.18 13.05
N THR A 90 -7.92 2.15 13.32
CA THR A 90 -8.90 2.68 12.37
C THR A 90 -8.91 4.20 12.48
N CYS A 91 -8.91 4.89 11.35
CA CYS A 91 -9.10 6.34 11.32
C CYS A 91 -10.45 6.73 11.95
N ALA A 92 -10.52 7.94 12.49
CA ALA A 92 -11.79 8.48 13.00
C ALA A 92 -12.89 8.48 11.91
N SER A 93 -14.16 8.49 12.32
CA SER A 93 -15.29 8.51 11.39
C SER A 93 -15.19 9.67 10.39
N GLY A 94 -15.40 9.37 9.11
CA GLY A 94 -15.25 10.35 8.01
C GLY A 94 -13.81 10.59 7.56
N ALA A 95 -12.83 9.87 8.11
CA ALA A 95 -11.45 9.88 7.64
C ALA A 95 -11.04 8.54 7.02
N VAL A 96 -10.11 8.60 6.07
CA VAL A 96 -9.56 7.44 5.35
C VAL A 96 -8.03 7.45 5.43
N LEU A 97 -7.40 6.30 5.25
CA LEU A 97 -5.93 6.21 5.19
C LEU A 97 -5.40 6.75 3.86
N THR A 98 -4.43 7.64 3.99
CA THR A 98 -3.78 8.32 2.85
C THR A 98 -2.26 8.21 2.87
N GLY A 99 -1.68 7.66 3.93
CA GLY A 99 -0.23 7.49 4.05
C GLY A 99 0.14 6.49 5.14
N MET A 100 1.39 6.04 5.07
CA MET A 100 1.99 5.04 5.96
C MET A 100 3.46 5.41 6.19
N ASP A 101 3.87 5.44 7.45
CA ASP A 101 5.24 5.70 7.86
C ASP A 101 5.71 4.59 8.82
N SER A 102 6.97 4.20 8.68
CA SER A 102 7.55 3.15 9.49
C SER A 102 9.07 3.20 9.52
N TYR A 103 9.66 2.72 10.61
CA TYR A 103 11.08 2.40 10.66
C TYR A 103 11.28 1.00 11.23
N HIS A 104 12.36 0.36 10.78
CA HIS A 104 12.76 -0.99 11.17
C HIS A 104 13.90 -0.95 12.21
N ASP A 105 14.00 -2.00 13.03
CA ASP A 105 15.05 -2.18 14.01
C ASP A 105 15.68 -3.58 13.86
N ASN A 106 16.89 -3.65 13.29
CA ASN A 106 17.64 -4.89 13.03
C ASN A 106 17.95 -5.76 14.27
N LYS A 107 17.64 -5.31 15.49
CA LYS A 107 17.81 -6.16 16.69
C LYS A 107 16.55 -6.94 17.01
N ARG A 108 15.40 -6.38 16.67
CA ARG A 108 14.08 -6.99 16.85
C ARG A 108 13.53 -7.56 15.57
N GLU A 109 14.11 -7.17 14.42
CA GLU A 109 13.65 -7.55 13.10
C GLU A 109 12.15 -7.28 12.92
N ASP A 110 11.80 -6.04 13.28
CA ASP A 110 10.43 -5.58 13.32
C ASP A 110 10.32 -4.07 13.08
N ARG A 111 9.11 -3.62 12.76
CA ARG A 111 8.76 -2.26 12.40
C ARG A 111 7.79 -1.59 13.36
N ARG A 112 8.01 -0.30 13.60
CA ARG A 112 7.04 0.62 14.22
C ARG A 112 6.19 1.27 13.13
N TRP A 113 4.91 1.53 13.41
CA TRP A 113 3.96 1.98 12.39
C TRP A 113 3.22 3.27 12.78
N GLN A 114 3.18 4.22 11.86
CA GLN A 114 2.31 5.39 11.88
C GLN A 114 1.46 5.41 10.61
N PHE A 115 0.28 6.03 10.71
CA PHE A 115 -0.66 6.16 9.60
C PHE A 115 -1.09 7.61 9.44
N LEU A 116 -1.28 8.04 8.20
CA LEU A 116 -1.85 9.35 7.87
C LEU A 116 -3.34 9.20 7.59
N CYS A 117 -4.16 9.80 8.45
CA CYS A 117 -5.60 9.90 8.25
C CYS A 117 -5.93 11.28 7.68
N CYS A 118 -6.66 11.33 6.57
CA CYS A 118 -7.24 12.56 6.06
C CYS A 118 -8.76 12.52 6.14
N GLN A 119 -9.34 13.63 6.60
CA GLN A 119 -10.78 13.86 6.65
C GLN A 119 -11.19 14.87 5.59
N GLY A 120 -12.39 14.69 5.04
CA GLY A 120 -12.98 15.61 4.09
C GLY A 120 -14.41 15.23 3.76
N GLU A 121 -14.90 15.73 2.64
CA GLU A 121 -16.12 15.19 2.02
C GLU A 121 -15.79 13.89 1.31
N VAL A 122 -15.83 12.79 2.08
CA VAL A 122 -15.67 11.44 1.55
C VAL A 122 -17.05 10.78 1.54
N PRO A 123 -17.54 10.32 0.38
CA PRO A 123 -18.77 9.54 0.34
C PRO A 123 -18.48 8.14 0.92
N VAL A 124 -18.71 7.95 2.21
CA VAL A 124 -18.50 6.67 2.92
C VAL A 124 -19.76 6.27 3.65
N ASP A 125 -20.30 5.10 3.29
CA ASP A 125 -21.30 4.42 4.10
C ASP A 125 -20.62 3.76 5.30
N HIS A 126 -21.30 3.72 6.45
CA HIS A 126 -20.79 3.04 7.66
C HIS A 126 -20.70 1.50 7.53
N LEU A 127 -20.89 0.96 6.33
CA LEU A 127 -20.72 -0.46 5.99
C LEU A 127 -19.23 -0.78 5.82
N CYS A 128 -18.55 -0.95 6.94
CA CYS A 128 -17.12 -1.24 7.01
C CYS A 128 -16.86 -2.71 7.33
N THR A 129 -15.98 -3.36 6.56
CA THR A 129 -15.64 -4.78 6.72
C THR A 129 -14.14 -4.98 6.83
N TRP A 130 -13.73 -5.84 7.78
CA TRP A 130 -12.35 -6.33 7.84
C TRP A 130 -12.15 -7.48 6.86
N SER A 131 -11.05 -7.44 6.11
CA SER A 131 -10.58 -8.60 5.36
C SER A 131 -10.09 -9.70 6.31
N GLY A 132 -9.89 -10.91 5.76
CA GLY A 132 -8.94 -11.86 6.35
C GLY A 132 -7.50 -11.32 6.27
N TYR A 133 -6.54 -12.07 6.83
CA TYR A 133 -5.12 -11.75 6.61
C TYR A 133 -4.75 -11.94 5.14
N VAL A 134 -4.17 -10.92 4.53
CA VAL A 134 -3.96 -10.81 3.07
C VAL A 134 -2.62 -11.38 2.61
N ASN A 135 -1.73 -11.71 3.54
CA ASN A 135 -0.47 -12.39 3.31
C ASN A 135 -0.33 -13.58 4.27
N GLN A 136 0.62 -14.46 4.02
CA GLN A 136 1.24 -15.32 5.04
C GLN A 136 2.58 -14.70 5.48
N PHE A 137 3.19 -15.23 6.54
CA PHE A 137 4.57 -14.86 6.89
C PHE A 137 5.53 -15.24 5.78
N ASP A 138 6.59 -14.47 5.60
CA ASP A 138 7.67 -14.62 4.61
C ASP A 138 7.19 -14.50 3.15
N GLU A 139 5.89 -14.32 2.95
CA GLU A 139 5.26 -14.32 1.64
C GLU A 139 4.89 -12.90 1.20
N TYR A 140 4.67 -12.79 -0.12
CA TYR A 140 4.22 -11.58 -0.77
C TYR A 140 2.86 -11.11 -0.25
N LEU A 141 2.73 -9.80 -0.06
CA LEU A 141 1.50 -9.14 0.32
C LEU A 141 0.95 -8.38 -0.88
N ARG A 142 -0.34 -8.59 -1.17
CA ARG A 142 -1.13 -7.69 -2.02
C ARG A 142 -2.49 -7.48 -1.40
N TRP A 143 -2.86 -6.22 -1.23
CA TRP A 143 -4.23 -5.82 -0.94
C TRP A 143 -4.66 -4.75 -1.94
N ASP A 144 -5.79 -5.00 -2.60
CA ASP A 144 -6.38 -4.11 -3.59
C ASP A 144 -7.73 -3.63 -3.04
N ALA A 145 -7.94 -2.32 -3.03
CA ALA A 145 -9.21 -1.76 -2.62
C ALA A 145 -10.25 -2.00 -3.72
N ASP A 146 -11.37 -2.63 -3.37
CA ASP A 146 -12.54 -2.64 -4.26
C ASP A 146 -12.83 -1.21 -4.75
N PRO A 147 -13.14 -1.01 -6.05
CA PRO A 147 -13.40 0.31 -6.62
C PRO A 147 -14.43 1.11 -5.83
N ASN A 148 -15.37 0.46 -5.16
CA ASN A 148 -16.43 1.04 -4.35
C ASN A 148 -16.12 1.11 -2.85
N TYR A 149 -14.87 0.94 -2.43
CA TYR A 149 -14.49 0.96 -1.01
C TYR A 149 -13.29 1.88 -0.74
N TYR A 150 -13.20 2.45 0.45
CA TYR A 150 -12.01 3.19 0.92
C TYR A 150 -11.36 2.48 2.11
N LEU A 151 -10.03 2.53 2.17
CA LEU A 151 -9.23 2.00 3.29
C LEU A 151 -9.39 2.91 4.51
N VAL A 152 -9.83 2.34 5.63
CA VAL A 152 -10.05 3.09 6.88
C VAL A 152 -9.31 2.51 8.08
N GLY A 153 -8.85 1.26 8.01
CA GLY A 153 -8.16 0.63 9.12
C GLY A 153 -7.17 -0.45 8.70
N VAL A 154 -6.23 -0.71 9.61
CA VAL A 154 -5.12 -1.63 9.44
C VAL A 154 -4.93 -2.42 10.74
N SER A 155 -4.69 -3.71 10.63
CA SER A 155 -4.36 -4.57 11.75
C SER A 155 -3.25 -5.52 11.37
N SER A 156 -2.28 -5.67 12.26
CA SER A 156 -1.11 -6.49 12.04
C SER A 156 -0.57 -7.07 13.34
N TYR A 157 -0.01 -8.28 13.26
CA TYR A 157 0.76 -8.91 14.34
C TYR A 157 2.06 -9.47 13.79
N HIS A 158 3.07 -9.53 14.65
CA HIS A 158 4.41 -10.02 14.37
C HIS A 158 4.62 -11.41 14.99
N ASP A 159 5.52 -12.20 14.42
CA ASP A 159 5.94 -13.50 14.95
C ASP A 159 7.46 -13.60 14.98
N ASN A 160 8.06 -13.69 16.17
CA ASN A 160 9.51 -13.71 16.36
C ASN A 160 10.21 -14.96 15.79
N SER A 161 9.49 -16.04 15.45
CA SER A 161 10.13 -17.17 14.76
C SER A 161 10.26 -16.91 13.27
N LYS A 162 9.43 -16.01 12.73
CA LYS A 162 9.41 -15.59 11.34
C LYS A 162 10.09 -14.26 11.12
N GLU A 163 10.16 -13.44 12.16
CA GLU A 163 10.58 -12.05 12.12
C GLU A 163 9.84 -11.25 11.05
N ASP A 164 8.54 -11.51 10.97
CA ASP A 164 7.67 -10.96 9.94
C ASP A 164 6.26 -10.68 10.48
N ARG A 165 5.48 -9.89 9.73
CA ARG A 165 4.14 -9.45 10.06
C ARG A 165 3.07 -9.98 9.12
N ARG A 166 1.93 -10.34 9.71
CA ARG A 166 0.65 -10.61 9.02
C ARG A 166 -0.19 -9.35 8.98
N TRP A 167 -0.89 -9.13 7.87
CA TRP A 167 -1.65 -7.90 7.63
C TRP A 167 -3.10 -8.18 7.25
N ARG A 168 -4.03 -7.39 7.78
CA ARG A 168 -5.42 -7.32 7.34
C ARG A 168 -5.89 -5.87 7.36
N TYR A 169 -6.91 -5.58 6.56
CA TYR A 169 -7.35 -4.21 6.31
C TYR A 169 -8.85 -4.07 6.51
N GLN A 170 -9.27 -2.91 7.00
CA GLN A 170 -10.67 -2.52 7.08
C GLN A 170 -10.98 -1.54 5.98
N SER A 171 -12.02 -1.82 5.20
CA SER A 171 -12.51 -0.89 4.19
C SER A 171 -14.00 -0.64 4.35
N CYS A 172 -14.44 0.57 4.01
CA CYS A 172 -15.85 0.98 4.05
C CYS A 172 -16.35 1.24 2.64
N MET A 173 -17.61 0.87 2.38
CA MET A 173 -18.25 1.10 1.10
C MET A 173 -18.43 2.60 0.84
N LYS A 174 -18.35 3.01 -0.41
CA LYS A 174 -18.71 4.34 -0.88
C LYS A 174 -20.22 4.52 -0.76
N SER A 175 -20.66 5.62 -0.17
CA SER A 175 -22.07 6.04 -0.15
C SER A 175 -22.55 6.53 -1.51
#